data_AF-A0A0E2AUF5-F1
#
_entry.id   AF-A0A0E2AUF5-F1
#
_cell.length_a   1.000
_cell.length_b   1.000
_cell.length_c   1.000
_cell.angle_alpha   90.00
_cell.angle_beta   90.00
_cell.angle_gamma   90.00
#
_symmetry.space_group_name_H-M   'P 1'
#
loop_
_entity.id
_entity.type
_entity.pdbx_description
1 polymer ?
#
loop_
_entity_poly.entity_id
_entity_poly.type
_entity_poly.pdbx_seq_one_letter_code
_entity_poly.pdbx_strand_id
1 'polypeptide(L)' 'MAIAISTFFLWVACFILTYTFPVLNESIGAEGTFWLYGGICLAGFLFIRQNLPETKGKTLEEIEKELIK' A
#
# COMPACT_ATOMS: atom_id res chain seq x y z
N MET A 1 12.00 15.17 -1.26
CA MET A 1 10.53 15.38 -1.32
C MET A 1 9.76 14.06 -1.46
N ALA A 2 10.17 13.13 -2.34
CA ALA A 2 9.53 11.82 -2.48
C ALA A 2 9.32 11.06 -1.14
N ILE A 3 10.35 10.95 -0.30
CA ILE A 3 10.27 10.28 1.00
C ILE A 3 9.22 10.93 1.92
N ALA A 4 9.16 12.27 1.97
CA ALA A 4 8.21 12.97 2.83
C ALA A 4 6.75 12.72 2.41
N ILE A 5 6.48 12.72 1.11
CA ILE A 5 5.16 12.42 0.55
C ILE A 5 4.79 10.96 0.85
N SER A 6 5.69 10.01 0.63
CA SER A 6 5.46 8.60 0.95
C SER A 6 5.16 8.39 2.43
N THR A 7 5.93 9.01 3.33
CA THR A 7 5.72 8.92 4.77
C THR A 7 4.39 9.56 5.20
N PHE A 8 4.00 10.67 4.57
CA PHE A 8 2.69 11.29 4.82
C PHE A 8 1.54 10.34 4.47
N PHE A 9 1.55 9.76 3.27
CA PHE A 9 0.53 8.78 2.86
C PHE A 9 0.53 7.53 3.75
N LEU A 10 1.71 7.06 4.16
CA LEU A 10 1.84 5.95 5.11
C LEU A 10 1.14 6.26 6.43
N TRP A 11 1.39 7.45 7.00
CA TRP A 11 0.77 7.86 8.25
C TRP A 11 -0.74 8.07 8.13
N VAL A 12 -1.21 8.66 7.02
CA VAL A 12 -2.64 8.81 6.75
C VAL A 12 -3.31 7.43 6.66
N ALA A 13 -2.70 6.48 5.95
CA ALA A 13 -3.21 5.11 5.88
C ALA A 13 -3.24 4.46 7.28
N CYS A 14 -2.19 4.59 8.08
CA CYS A 14 -2.16 4.08 9.46
C CYS A 14 -3.25 4.70 10.34
N PHE A 15 -3.51 5.99 10.19
CA PHE A 15 -4.59 6.68 10.92
C PHE A 15 -5.96 6.13 10.53
N ILE A 16 -6.22 6.00 9.22
CA ILE A 16 -7.47 5.44 8.69
C ILE A 16 -7.66 4.01 9.20
N LEU A 17 -6.61 3.18 9.14
CA LEU A 17 -6.66 1.81 9.65
C LEU A 17 -7.01 1.78 11.14
N THR A 18 -6.32 2.59 11.95
CA THR A 18 -6.51 2.62 13.41
C THR A 18 -7.93 3.07 13.78
N TYR A 19 -8.49 4.05 13.06
CA TYR A 19 -9.84 4.53 13.30
C TYR A 19 -10.92 3.55 12.79
N THR A 20 -10.68 2.96 11.62
CA THR A 20 -11.66 2.09 10.94
C THR A 20 -11.70 0.69 11.55
N PHE A 21 -10.58 0.21 12.12
CA PHE A 21 -10.48 -1.11 12.75
C PHE A 21 -11.54 -1.37 13.84
N PRO A 22 -11.71 -0.52 14.88
CA PRO A 22 -12.75 -0.75 15.90
C PRO A 22 -14.16 -0.69 15.30
N VAL A 23 -14.43 0.25 14.39
CA VAL A 23 -15.75 0.42 13.74
C VAL A 23 -16.14 -0.81 12.93
N LEU A 24 -15.21 -1.36 12.13
CA LEU A 24 -15.44 -2.58 11.38
C LEU A 24 -15.53 -3.80 12.30
N ASN A 25 -14.68 -3.87 13.32
CA ASN A 25 -14.68 -4.99 14.26
C ASN A 25 -16.00 -5.10 15.04
N GLU A 26 -16.65 -3.98 15.39
CA GLU A 26 -17.98 -3.97 15.99
C GLU A 26 -19.11 -4.31 15.00
N SER A 27 -18.97 -3.93 13.73
CA SER A 27 -20.02 -4.10 12.72
C SER A 27 -20.06 -5.51 12.12
N ILE A 28 -18.91 -6.04 11.73
CA ILE A 28 -18.78 -7.31 10.98
C ILE A 28 -17.92 -8.37 11.70
N GLY A 29 -17.48 -8.07 12.93
CA GLY A 29 -16.60 -8.95 13.71
C GLY A 29 -15.14 -8.92 13.24
N ALA A 30 -14.27 -9.53 14.04
CA ALA A 30 -12.84 -9.59 13.75
C ALA A 30 -12.55 -10.32 12.44
N GLU A 31 -13.21 -11.46 12.22
CA GLU A 31 -13.08 -12.31 11.03
C GLU A 31 -13.42 -11.56 9.73
N GLY A 32 -14.53 -10.82 9.69
CA GLY A 32 -14.88 -9.99 8.51
C GLY A 32 -13.89 -8.85 8.29
N THR A 33 -13.41 -8.24 9.37
CA THR A 33 -12.43 -7.14 9.33
C THR A 33 -11.08 -7.60 8.77
N PHE A 34 -10.59 -8.78 9.19
CA PHE A 34 -9.35 -9.37 8.67
C PHE A 34 -9.46 -9.71 7.18
N TRP A 35 -10.59 -10.27 6.73
CA TRP A 35 -10.81 -10.55 5.31
C TRP A 35 -10.84 -9.27 4.46
N LEU A 36 -11.47 -8.21 4.96
CA LEU A 36 -11.54 -6.93 4.26
C LEU A 36 -10.17 -6.28 4.13
N TYR A 37 -9.40 -6.19 5.21
CA TYR A 37 -8.03 -5.68 5.15
C TYR A 37 -7.10 -6.57 4.34
N GLY A 38 -7.27 -7.90 4.41
CA GLY A 38 -6.56 -8.85 3.55
C GLY A 38 -6.83 -8.60 2.07
N GLY A 39 -8.09 -8.32 1.70
CA GLY A 39 -8.47 -7.93 0.36
C GLY A 39 -7.82 -6.62 -0.11
N ILE A 40 -7.75 -5.61 0.77
CA ILE A 40 -7.06 -4.34 0.49
C ILE A 40 -5.57 -4.58 0.23
N CYS A 41 -4.91 -5.40 1.05
CA CYS A 41 -3.50 -5.76 0.85
C CYS A 41 -3.29 -6.51 -0.48
N LEU A 42 -4.19 -7.43 -0.84
CA LEU A 42 -4.10 -8.16 -2.11
C LEU A 42 -4.28 -7.24 -3.31
N ALA A 43 -5.23 -6.30 -3.25
CA ALA A 43 -5.43 -5.30 -4.28
C ALA A 43 -4.19 -4.39 -4.42
N GLY A 44 -3.60 -3.97 -3.30
CA GLY A 44 -2.34 -3.23 -3.28
C GLY A 44 -1.18 -4.02 -3.91
N PHE A 45 -1.07 -5.31 -3.60
CA PHE A 45 -0.08 -6.20 -4.20
C PHE A 45 -0.25 -6.31 -5.73
N LEU A 46 -1.48 -6.48 -6.22
CA LEU A 46 -1.76 -6.53 -7.66
C LEU A 46 -1.41 -5.20 -8.34
N PHE A 47 -1.75 -4.07 -7.72
CA PHE A 47 -1.42 -2.75 -8.24
C PHE A 47 0.09 -2.54 -8.33
N ILE A 48 0.84 -2.89 -7.28
CA ILE A 48 2.31 -2.83 -7.27
C ILE A 48 2.87 -3.74 -8.35
N ARG A 49 2.37 -4.97 -8.49
CA ARG A 49 2.85 -5.92 -9.50
C ARG A 49 2.64 -5.43 -10.93
N GLN A 50 1.57 -4.67 -11.20
CA GLN A 50 1.27 -4.14 -12.53
C GLN A 50 1.97 -2.82 -12.84
N ASN A 51 2.08 -1.91 -11.86
CA ASN A 51 2.54 -0.55 -12.09
C ASN A 51 4.00 -0.31 -11.66
N LEU A 52 4.55 -1.14 -10.77
CA LEU A 52 5.92 -0.99 -10.29
C LEU A 52 6.84 -1.93 -11.07
N PRO A 53 7.75 -1.41 -11.92
CA PRO A 53 8.78 -2.24 -12.55
C PRO A 53 9.67 -2.86 -11.46
N GLU A 54 10.18 -4.07 -11.70
CA GLU A 54 10.97 -4.79 -10.70
C GLU A 54 12.23 -4.00 -10.36
N THR A 55 12.26 -3.38 -9.17
CA THR A 55 13.37 -2.54 -8.70
C THR A 55 14.56 -3.34 -8.17
N LYS A 56 14.41 -4.68 -8.07
CA LYS A 56 15.37 -5.55 -7.43
C LYS A 56 16.53 -5.85 -8.39
N GLY A 57 17.74 -5.46 -8.00
CA GLY A 57 18.97 -5.74 -8.75
C GLY A 57 19.28 -4.76 -9.89
N LYS A 58 18.48 -3.70 -10.06
CA LYS A 58 18.73 -2.62 -11.02
C LYS A 58 19.39 -1.43 -10.34
N THR A 59 20.28 -0.77 -11.04
CA THR A 59 20.86 0.51 -10.61
C THR A 59 19.83 1.64 -10.73
N LEU A 60 20.02 2.73 -9.96
CA LEU A 60 19.11 3.89 -10.01
C LEU A 60 18.98 4.47 -11.43
N GLU A 61 20.06 4.47 -12.22
CA GLU A 61 20.06 4.94 -13.62
C GLU A 61 19.22 4.04 -14.55
N GLU A 62 19.21 2.73 -14.34
CA GLU A 62 18.37 1.81 -15.11
C GLU A 62 16.88 1.99 -14.80
N ILE A 63 16.55 2.23 -13.52
CA ILE A 63 15.19 2.54 -13.07
C ILE A 63 14.71 3.87 -13.67
N GLU A 64 15.57 4.89 -13.72
CA GLU A 64 15.25 6.19 -14.31
C GLU A 64 14.99 6.08 -15.83
N LYS A 65 15.80 5.31 -16.56
CA LYS A 65 15.59 5.07 -18.00
C LYS A 65 14.32 4.27 -18.30
N GLU A 66 13.93 3.33 -17.44
CA GLU A 66 12.68 2.57 -17.61
C GLU A 66 11.44 3.40 -17.26
N LEU A 67 11.53 4.33 -16.31
CA LEU A 67 10.42 5.22 -15.93
C LEU A 67 10.20 6.40 -16.89
N ILE A 68 11.24 6.83 -17.61
CA ILE A 68 11.20 7.97 -18.56
C ILE A 68 10.82 7.53 -19.99
N LYS A 69 10.78 6.23 -20.27
CA LYS A 69 10.41 5.68 -21.58
C LYS A 69 8.90 5.58 -21.76
#